data_AF-A0A4U5LVG9-F1
#
_entry.id   AF-A0A4U5LVG9-F1
#
_cell.length_a   1.000
_cell.length_b   1.000
_cell.length_c   1.000
_cell.angle_alpha   90.00
_cell.angle_beta   90.00
_cell.angle_gamma   90.00
#
_symmetry.space_group_name_H-M   'P 1'
#
loop_
_entity.id
_entity.type
_entity.pdbx_description
1 polymer ?
#
loop_
_entity_poly.entity_id
_entity_poly.type
_entity_poly.pdbx_seq_one_letter_code
_entity_poly.pdbx_strand_id
1 'polypeptide(L)'
;MHRPPGENQGLDSFSTTLCCRNLLSDLTKLLASRAISNPNVDILIPKDQWMECIHGFPGQNSVSPTSCGFDDLYNERSACSRFSLSSITEQWYYKKALASCMNFSSSYDYGCSSCIEAIPDFRDYQLRISNVNANDKKTKILCGVAVLISVVAENLKNSAWIDDFYRCLPASDAFTIITLLLVFLLIKYVSKGKKKRPKPVTQSKEITTWSGLYRFSKAEIENAINHSKVRKSLGRGSAGEVYKGVLPSGQAVAIKHIHKSNSCDSFQG
;
A
#
# COMPACT_ATOMS: atom_id res chain seq x y z
N MET A 1 -12.12 -26.19 -14.14
CA MET A 1 -13.09 -25.10 -13.92
C MET A 1 -12.32 -23.78 -13.92
N HIS A 2 -12.52 -22.94 -14.95
CA HIS A 2 -11.93 -21.60 -15.04
C HIS A 2 -12.62 -20.64 -14.06
N ARG A 3 -11.84 -19.95 -13.23
CA ARG A 3 -12.27 -18.85 -12.35
C ARG A 3 -12.36 -17.57 -13.20
N PRO A 4 -13.45 -16.79 -13.16
CA PRO A 4 -13.48 -15.46 -13.78
C PRO A 4 -12.51 -14.52 -13.06
N PRO A 5 -12.00 -13.47 -13.72
CA PRO A 5 -11.08 -12.51 -13.12
C PRO A 5 -11.88 -11.64 -12.12
N GLY A 6 -11.89 -12.09 -10.87
CA GLY A 6 -12.42 -11.35 -9.75
C GLY A 6 -11.35 -10.39 -9.23
N GLU A 7 -11.68 -9.10 -9.32
CA GLU A 7 -11.19 -7.99 -8.52
C GLU A 7 -10.48 -8.44 -7.21
N ASN A 8 -9.19 -8.09 -7.08
CA ASN A 8 -8.36 -8.35 -5.90
C ASN A 8 -8.96 -7.67 -4.65
N GLN A 9 -9.93 -8.33 -4.00
CA GLN A 9 -10.37 -8.01 -2.63
C GLN A 9 -9.62 -8.90 -1.63
N GLY A 10 -8.31 -9.02 -1.86
CA GLY A 10 -7.38 -9.78 -1.05
C GLY A 10 -7.21 -9.08 0.30
N LEU A 11 -7.78 -9.68 1.34
CA LEU A 11 -7.49 -9.34 2.73
C LEU A 11 -7.91 -7.94 3.23
N ASP A 12 -8.77 -7.21 2.51
CA ASP A 12 -9.35 -5.92 2.93
C ASP A 12 -10.13 -5.99 4.26
N SER A 13 -10.48 -7.20 4.71
CA SER A 13 -11.20 -7.44 5.96
C SER A 13 -10.30 -7.55 7.20
N PHE A 14 -8.97 -7.62 7.06
CA PHE A 14 -8.01 -7.73 8.18
C PHE A 14 -7.03 -6.56 8.25
N SER A 15 -7.37 -5.45 7.60
CA SER A 15 -6.58 -4.24 7.68
C SER A 15 -6.55 -3.73 9.12
N THR A 16 -5.39 -3.84 9.75
CA THR A 16 -5.11 -3.38 11.10
C THR A 16 -4.00 -2.32 11.04
N THR A 17 -3.98 -1.39 11.99
CA THR A 17 -2.84 -0.46 12.13
C THR A 17 -1.60 -1.22 12.59
N LEU A 18 -0.40 -0.67 12.39
CA LEU A 18 0.85 -1.26 12.91
C LEU A 18 0.77 -1.57 14.42
N CYS A 19 0.08 -0.74 15.21
CA CYS A 19 -0.17 -0.95 16.64
C CYS A 19 -1.10 -2.15 16.91
N CYS A 20 -2.17 -2.28 16.13
CA CYS A 20 -3.10 -3.40 16.23
C CYS A 20 -2.52 -4.72 15.71
N ARG A 21 -1.49 -4.68 14.84
CA ARG A 21 -0.79 -5.86 14.37
C ARG A 21 -0.06 -6.60 15.49
N ASN A 22 0.61 -5.88 16.40
CA ASN A 22 1.31 -6.50 17.53
C ASN A 22 0.31 -7.19 18.47
N LEU A 23 -0.78 -6.50 18.81
CA LEU A 23 -1.84 -7.08 19.62
C LEU A 23 -2.48 -8.31 18.95
N LEU A 24 -2.75 -8.24 17.64
CA LEU A 24 -3.24 -9.39 16.89
C LEU A 24 -2.24 -10.54 16.92
N SER A 25 -0.94 -10.27 16.79
CA SER A 25 0.12 -11.28 16.88
C SER A 25 0.10 -11.99 18.23
N ASP A 26 0.05 -11.24 19.33
CA ASP A 26 0.05 -11.81 20.67
C ASP A 26 -1.21 -12.63 20.95
N LEU A 27 -2.39 -12.10 20.60
CA LEU A 27 -3.66 -12.81 20.74
C LEU A 27 -3.67 -14.13 19.95
N THR A 28 -3.20 -14.09 18.70
CA THR A 28 -3.21 -15.27 17.83
C THR A 28 -2.15 -16.30 18.24
N LYS A 29 -0.99 -15.88 18.76
CA LYS A 29 0.01 -16.79 19.37
C LYS A 29 -0.55 -17.52 20.59
N LEU A 30 -1.25 -16.81 21.48
CA LEU A 30 -1.87 -17.40 22.67
C LEU A 30 -2.94 -18.43 22.30
N LEU A 31 -3.84 -18.06 21.39
CA LEU A 31 -4.89 -18.97 20.90
C LEU A 31 -4.30 -20.16 20.13
N ALA A 32 -3.26 -19.95 19.32
CA ALA A 32 -2.54 -21.02 18.64
C ALA A 32 -1.91 -21.99 19.65
N SER A 33 -1.25 -21.48 20.68
CA SER A 33 -0.66 -22.29 21.76
C SER A 33 -1.72 -23.16 22.43
N ARG A 34 -2.87 -22.58 22.80
CA ARG A 34 -4.01 -23.32 23.37
C ARG A 34 -4.52 -24.40 22.43
N ALA A 35 -4.67 -24.09 21.14
CA ALA A 35 -5.17 -25.01 20.13
C ALA A 35 -4.20 -26.19 19.91
N ILE A 36 -2.89 -25.96 19.93
CA ILE A 36 -1.88 -27.03 19.87
C ILE A 36 -2.01 -27.98 21.06
N SER A 37 -2.18 -27.43 22.27
CA SER A 37 -2.36 -28.24 23.48
C SER A 37 -3.68 -29.01 23.49
N ASN A 38 -4.72 -28.51 22.81
CA ASN A 38 -6.06 -29.10 22.79
C ASN A 38 -6.64 -29.11 21.35
N PRO A 39 -6.18 -29.99 20.46
CA PRO A 39 -6.46 -29.89 19.02
C PRO A 39 -7.93 -30.13 18.65
N ASN A 40 -8.70 -30.75 19.54
CA ASN A 40 -10.13 -31.04 19.35
C ASN A 40 -11.06 -29.92 19.83
N VAL A 41 -10.51 -28.90 20.48
CA VAL A 41 -11.29 -27.75 20.96
C VAL A 41 -11.31 -26.67 19.90
N ASP A 42 -12.40 -25.91 19.86
CA ASP A 42 -12.50 -24.75 19.01
C ASP A 42 -11.32 -23.77 19.27
N ILE A 43 -10.72 -23.30 18.19
CA ILE A 43 -9.58 -22.38 18.12
C ILE A 43 -9.95 -21.06 18.77
N LEU A 44 -11.16 -20.57 18.49
CA LEU A 44 -11.72 -19.38 19.13
C LEU A 44 -12.41 -19.78 20.44
N ILE A 45 -12.19 -18.98 21.47
CA ILE A 45 -12.74 -19.23 22.80
C ILE A 45 -14.16 -18.67 22.95
N PRO A 46 -14.98 -19.22 23.86
CA PRO A 46 -16.27 -18.65 24.23
C PRO A 46 -16.18 -17.20 24.71
N LYS A 47 -17.27 -16.45 24.58
CA LYS A 47 -17.35 -15.02 24.91
C LYS A 47 -16.89 -14.68 26.33
N ASP A 48 -17.35 -15.46 27.31
CA ASP A 48 -16.98 -15.31 28.72
C ASP A 48 -15.45 -15.39 28.90
N GLN A 49 -14.81 -16.40 28.32
CA GLN A 49 -13.35 -16.56 28.36
C GLN A 49 -12.63 -15.47 27.56
N TRP A 50 -13.21 -14.99 26.45
CA TRP A 50 -12.66 -13.89 25.68
C TRP A 50 -12.62 -12.58 26.47
N MET A 51 -13.72 -12.26 27.17
CA MET A 51 -13.78 -11.08 28.00
C MET A 51 -12.75 -11.13 29.13
N GLU A 52 -12.52 -12.29 29.75
CA GLU A 52 -11.44 -12.45 30.73
C GLU A 52 -10.06 -12.28 30.09
N CYS A 53 -9.85 -12.86 28.90
CA CYS A 53 -8.59 -12.80 28.15
C CYS A 53 -8.19 -11.36 27.82
N ILE A 54 -9.11 -10.55 27.30
CA ILE A 54 -8.82 -9.17 26.88
C ILE A 54 -8.64 -8.20 28.04
N HIS A 55 -9.23 -8.47 29.20
CA HIS A 55 -9.05 -7.67 30.42
C HIS A 55 -7.70 -7.96 31.11
N GLY A 56 -7.17 -9.17 30.92
CA GLY A 56 -5.89 -9.62 31.48
C GLY A 56 -4.65 -9.15 30.72
N PHE A 57 -4.81 -8.49 29.56
CA PHE A 57 -3.67 -7.95 28.81
C PHE A 57 -3.04 -6.78 29.59
N PRO A 58 -1.79 -6.90 30.06
CA PRO A 58 -1.09 -5.78 30.68
C PRO A 58 -0.76 -4.75 29.58
N GLY A 59 -1.66 -3.80 29.37
CA GLY A 59 -1.62 -2.91 28.22
C GLY A 59 -1.08 -1.53 28.54
N GLN A 60 -0.06 -1.13 27.78
CA GLN A 60 0.29 0.26 27.56
C GLN A 60 -0.98 1.10 27.29
N ASN A 61 -1.06 2.30 27.87
CA ASN A 61 -2.27 3.14 27.94
C ASN A 61 -2.89 3.54 26.59
N SER A 62 -2.30 3.18 25.44
CA SER A 62 -2.66 3.70 24.11
C SER A 62 -3.30 2.70 23.15
N VAL A 63 -3.34 1.39 23.45
CA VAL A 63 -3.92 0.38 22.54
C VAL A 63 -4.69 -0.67 23.33
N SER A 64 -5.95 -0.91 22.94
CA SER A 64 -6.82 -1.95 23.50
C SER A 64 -7.44 -2.81 22.39
N PRO A 65 -7.87 -4.06 22.71
CA PRO A 65 -8.63 -4.90 21.77
C PRO A 65 -9.82 -4.17 21.15
N THR A 66 -10.56 -3.39 21.92
CA THR A 66 -11.69 -2.57 21.43
C THR A 66 -11.23 -1.48 20.45
N SER A 67 -10.11 -0.80 20.73
CA SER A 67 -9.57 0.21 19.81
C SER A 67 -9.09 -0.37 18.48
N CYS A 68 -8.84 -1.68 18.45
CA CYS A 68 -8.42 -2.44 17.27
C CYS A 68 -9.55 -3.20 16.58
N GLY A 69 -10.79 -3.13 17.08
CA GLY A 69 -11.93 -3.88 16.54
C GLY A 69 -11.86 -5.38 16.81
N PHE A 70 -11.16 -5.79 17.87
CA PHE A 70 -11.00 -7.20 18.28
C PHE A 70 -11.96 -7.61 19.40
N ASP A 71 -12.85 -6.71 19.82
CA ASP A 71 -13.90 -6.90 20.83
C ASP A 71 -14.81 -8.10 20.55
N ASP A 72 -14.93 -8.51 19.29
CA ASP A 72 -15.83 -9.55 18.80
C ASP A 72 -15.14 -10.85 18.32
N LEU A 73 -13.86 -11.08 18.64
CA LEU A 73 -13.09 -12.26 18.19
C LEU A 73 -13.32 -13.51 19.06
N TYR A 74 -14.57 -13.86 19.30
CA TYR A 74 -14.94 -14.99 20.14
C TYR A 74 -15.98 -15.88 19.46
N ASN A 75 -16.06 -17.13 19.92
CA ASN A 75 -16.98 -18.10 19.38
C ASN A 75 -18.39 -17.88 19.94
N GLU A 76 -19.28 -17.30 19.13
CA GLU A 76 -20.69 -17.07 19.47
C GLU A 76 -21.61 -18.00 18.66
N ARG A 77 -21.33 -19.32 18.56
CA ARG A 77 -22.11 -20.29 17.74
C ARG A 77 -22.48 -19.76 16.33
N SER A 78 -21.64 -18.91 15.77
CA SER A 78 -21.75 -18.33 14.42
C SER A 78 -20.74 -19.02 13.48
N ALA A 79 -20.67 -18.64 12.21
CA ALA A 79 -19.80 -19.35 11.25
C ALA A 79 -18.33 -19.41 11.65
N CYS A 80 -17.65 -20.48 11.24
CA CYS A 80 -16.29 -20.81 11.67
C CYS A 80 -16.12 -20.98 13.19
N SER A 81 -17.21 -21.20 13.94
CA SER A 81 -17.19 -21.60 15.34
C SER A 81 -16.58 -22.98 15.56
N ARG A 82 -16.86 -23.96 14.68
CA ARG A 82 -16.37 -25.35 14.77
C ARG A 82 -14.95 -25.55 14.23
N PHE A 83 -14.12 -24.52 14.38
CA PHE A 83 -12.74 -24.53 13.91
C PHE A 83 -11.87 -25.18 14.96
N SER A 84 -11.53 -26.45 14.81
CA SER A 84 -10.53 -27.12 15.64
C SER A 84 -9.36 -27.52 14.76
N LEU A 85 -8.15 -27.61 15.30
CA LEU A 85 -7.00 -28.04 14.49
C LEU A 85 -7.24 -29.44 13.91
N SER A 86 -7.85 -30.34 14.67
CA SER A 86 -8.14 -31.70 14.19
C SER A 86 -9.21 -31.76 13.09
N SER A 87 -10.13 -30.79 13.02
CA SER A 87 -11.16 -30.75 11.97
C SER A 87 -10.68 -30.19 10.63
N ILE A 88 -9.50 -29.57 10.58
CA ILE A 88 -8.99 -28.87 9.38
C ILE A 88 -7.72 -29.48 8.78
N THR A 89 -7.01 -30.35 9.51
CA THR A 89 -5.73 -30.94 9.08
C THR A 89 -5.80 -31.63 7.73
N GLU A 90 -6.94 -32.27 7.40
CA GLU A 90 -7.13 -32.96 6.13
C GLU A 90 -7.65 -32.07 4.99
N GLN A 91 -7.97 -30.81 5.26
CA GLN A 91 -8.55 -29.93 4.25
C GLN A 91 -7.49 -29.43 3.28
N TRP A 92 -7.77 -29.52 1.99
CA TRP A 92 -6.84 -29.08 0.95
C TRP A 92 -6.45 -27.60 1.07
N TYR A 93 -7.40 -26.72 1.38
CA TYR A 93 -7.14 -25.29 1.52
C TYR A 93 -6.24 -24.98 2.72
N TYR A 94 -6.32 -25.78 3.80
CA TYR A 94 -5.40 -25.69 4.94
C TYR A 94 -3.99 -26.08 4.52
N LYS A 95 -3.82 -27.26 3.90
CA LYS A 95 -2.51 -27.74 3.41
C LYS A 95 -1.89 -26.79 2.39
N LYS A 96 -2.70 -26.21 1.49
CA LYS A 96 -2.26 -25.17 0.54
C LYS A 96 -1.79 -23.92 1.27
N ALA A 97 -2.54 -23.42 2.25
CA ALA A 97 -2.14 -22.25 3.02
C ALA A 97 -0.81 -22.47 3.76
N LEU A 98 -0.61 -23.63 4.38
CA LEU A 98 0.66 -23.99 5.00
C LEU A 98 1.81 -23.97 3.99
N ALA A 99 1.66 -24.67 2.85
CA ALA A 99 2.69 -24.74 1.82
C ALA A 99 3.03 -23.36 1.23
N SER A 100 2.02 -22.52 0.97
CA SER A 100 2.20 -21.16 0.46
C SER A 100 2.86 -20.22 1.46
N CYS A 101 2.75 -20.50 2.76
CA CYS A 101 3.35 -19.69 3.83
C CYS A 101 4.64 -20.29 4.41
N MET A 102 5.25 -21.31 3.81
CA MET A 102 6.42 -22.00 4.38
C MET A 102 7.77 -21.29 4.16
N ASN A 103 7.95 -20.58 3.06
CA ASN A 103 9.28 -20.12 2.64
C ASN A 103 9.35 -18.61 2.38
N PHE A 104 9.67 -17.86 3.43
CA PHE A 104 9.96 -16.42 3.34
C PHE A 104 11.44 -16.12 3.05
N SER A 105 12.35 -17.06 3.34
CA SER A 105 13.80 -16.84 3.27
C SER A 105 14.40 -16.76 1.87
N SER A 106 13.81 -17.44 0.89
CA SER A 106 14.37 -17.50 -0.48
C SER A 106 14.02 -16.27 -1.32
N SER A 107 12.81 -15.74 -1.16
CA SER A 107 12.35 -14.48 -1.75
C SER A 107 11.16 -14.02 -0.92
N TYR A 108 11.41 -13.07 -0.03
CA TYR A 108 10.40 -12.57 0.91
C TYR A 108 9.15 -12.11 0.15
N ASP A 109 9.30 -11.24 -0.85
CA ASP A 109 8.18 -10.69 -1.61
C ASP A 109 7.32 -11.76 -2.30
N TYR A 110 7.96 -12.78 -2.89
CA TYR A 110 7.25 -13.87 -3.55
C TYR A 110 6.52 -14.78 -2.55
N GLY A 111 7.22 -15.19 -1.48
CA GLY A 111 6.61 -15.99 -0.40
C GLY A 111 5.45 -15.25 0.25
N CYS A 112 5.61 -13.93 0.44
CA CYS A 112 4.58 -13.04 0.94
C CYS A 112 3.35 -13.01 0.03
N SER A 113 3.54 -12.75 -1.27
CA SER A 113 2.45 -12.73 -2.24
C SER A 113 1.69 -14.06 -2.26
N SER A 114 2.41 -15.19 -2.29
CA SER A 114 1.77 -16.51 -2.29
C SER A 114 0.99 -16.79 -1.00
N CYS A 115 1.56 -16.44 0.15
CA CYS A 115 0.91 -16.60 1.44
C CYS A 115 -0.34 -15.73 1.57
N ILE A 116 -0.25 -14.45 1.21
CA ILE A 116 -1.37 -13.48 1.26
C ILE A 116 -2.51 -13.91 0.34
N GLU A 117 -2.24 -14.61 -0.76
CA GLU A 117 -3.29 -15.15 -1.64
C GLU A 117 -3.94 -16.43 -1.08
N ALA A 118 -3.17 -17.28 -0.40
CA ALA A 118 -3.66 -18.57 0.09
C ALA A 118 -4.55 -18.47 1.34
N ILE A 119 -4.27 -17.51 2.23
CA ILE A 119 -5.05 -17.25 3.44
C ILE A 119 -6.54 -16.92 3.14
N PRO A 120 -6.88 -15.94 2.27
CA PRO A 120 -8.27 -15.63 1.95
C PRO A 120 -8.95 -16.75 1.16
N ASP A 121 -8.22 -17.50 0.31
CA ASP A 121 -8.75 -18.71 -0.35
C ASP A 121 -9.23 -19.72 0.71
N PHE A 122 -8.45 -19.93 1.78
CA PHE A 122 -8.82 -20.84 2.86
C PHE A 122 -9.99 -20.30 3.71
N ARG A 123 -9.98 -19.01 4.06
CA ARG A 123 -11.12 -18.34 4.71
C ARG A 123 -12.41 -18.52 3.91
N ASP A 124 -12.36 -18.27 2.60
CA ASP A 124 -13.54 -18.32 1.73
C ASP A 124 -14.08 -19.73 1.60
N TYR A 125 -13.21 -20.74 1.62
CA TYR A 125 -13.63 -22.14 1.73
C TYR A 125 -14.40 -22.39 3.03
N GLN A 126 -13.92 -21.86 4.17
CA GLN A 126 -14.62 -22.03 5.46
C GLN A 126 -15.98 -21.37 5.52
N LEU A 127 -16.07 -20.17 4.96
CA LEU A 127 -17.32 -19.44 4.84
C LEU A 127 -18.35 -20.24 4.05
N ARG A 128 -17.92 -20.89 2.95
CA ARG A 128 -18.80 -21.73 2.13
C ARG A 128 -19.32 -22.95 2.87
N ILE A 129 -18.47 -23.67 3.61
CA ILE A 129 -18.91 -24.89 4.30
C ILE A 129 -19.71 -24.62 5.58
N SER A 130 -19.60 -23.41 6.14
CA SER A 130 -20.32 -23.01 7.37
C SER A 130 -21.80 -22.63 7.13
N ASN A 131 -22.30 -22.68 5.89
CA ASN A 131 -23.67 -22.35 5.49
C ASN A 131 -24.19 -20.99 6.02
N VAL A 132 -23.33 -19.97 5.96
CA VAL A 132 -23.60 -18.61 6.46
C VAL A 132 -23.59 -17.58 5.34
N ASN A 133 -24.12 -16.40 5.64
CA ASN A 133 -24.04 -15.26 4.76
C ASN A 133 -22.57 -14.82 4.57
N ALA A 134 -22.00 -15.15 3.41
CA ALA A 134 -20.65 -14.73 3.03
C ALA A 134 -20.47 -13.21 2.92
N ASN A 135 -21.55 -12.42 3.00
CA ASN A 135 -21.48 -10.95 3.02
C ASN A 135 -21.46 -10.37 4.43
N ASP A 136 -21.65 -11.18 5.49
CA ASP A 136 -21.49 -10.69 6.85
C ASP A 136 -20.00 -10.40 7.14
N LYS A 137 -19.71 -9.12 7.38
CA LYS A 137 -18.37 -8.62 7.68
C LYS A 137 -17.83 -9.24 8.96
N LYS A 138 -18.65 -9.40 10.01
CA LYS A 138 -18.23 -9.96 11.30
C LYS A 138 -17.80 -11.42 11.12
N THR A 139 -18.63 -12.21 10.45
CA THR A 139 -18.34 -13.61 10.12
C THR A 139 -17.07 -13.77 9.26
N LYS A 140 -16.87 -12.92 8.25
CA LYS A 140 -15.64 -12.90 7.42
C LYS A 140 -14.39 -12.67 8.26
N ILE A 141 -14.43 -11.74 9.20
CA ILE A 141 -13.34 -11.45 10.13
C ILE A 141 -13.09 -12.66 11.02
N LEU A 142 -14.13 -13.21 11.63
CA LEU A 142 -14.01 -14.36 12.53
C LEU A 142 -13.33 -15.56 11.85
N CYS A 143 -13.80 -15.91 10.65
CA CYS A 143 -13.24 -17.00 9.86
C CYS A 143 -11.79 -16.78 9.47
N GLY A 144 -11.39 -15.55 9.09
CA GLY A 144 -10.01 -15.31 8.71
C GLY A 144 -9.08 -15.20 9.91
N VAL A 145 -9.52 -14.72 11.08
CA VAL A 145 -8.74 -14.83 12.32
C VAL A 145 -8.55 -16.29 12.70
N ALA A 146 -9.61 -17.11 12.62
CA ALA A 146 -9.52 -18.54 12.91
C ALA A 146 -8.51 -19.24 11.98
N VAL A 147 -8.57 -18.97 10.68
CA VAL A 147 -7.60 -19.43 9.67
C VAL A 147 -6.18 -18.96 9.99
N LEU A 148 -6.00 -17.70 10.37
CA LEU A 148 -4.71 -17.13 10.73
C LEU A 148 -4.09 -17.89 11.90
N ILE A 149 -4.86 -18.13 12.96
CA ILE A 149 -4.44 -18.89 14.13
C ILE A 149 -4.06 -20.33 13.74
N SER A 150 -4.82 -20.97 12.87
CA SER A 150 -4.51 -22.32 12.38
C SER A 150 -3.15 -22.39 11.69
N VAL A 151 -2.84 -21.43 10.82
CA VAL A 151 -1.56 -21.39 10.09
C VAL A 151 -0.40 -21.07 11.04
N VAL A 152 -0.61 -20.16 12.00
CA VAL A 152 0.37 -19.82 13.04
C VAL A 152 0.67 -21.01 13.95
N ALA A 153 -0.33 -21.82 14.27
CA ALA A 153 -0.17 -22.99 15.13
C ALA A 153 0.86 -24.00 14.58
N GLU A 154 0.97 -24.14 13.26
CA GLU A 154 1.92 -25.07 12.64
C GLU A 154 3.40 -24.69 12.90
N ASN A 155 3.70 -23.39 12.97
CA ASN A 155 5.07 -22.89 13.05
C ASN A 155 5.32 -22.02 14.30
N LEU A 156 4.49 -22.17 15.34
CA LEU A 156 4.53 -21.31 16.54
C LEU A 156 5.90 -21.28 17.24
N LYS A 157 6.70 -22.34 17.11
CA LYS A 157 8.04 -22.45 17.71
C LYS A 157 9.14 -21.72 16.92
N ASN A 158 8.88 -21.38 15.67
CA ASN A 158 9.85 -20.72 14.81
C ASN A 158 9.62 -19.21 14.82
N SER A 159 10.30 -18.51 15.75
CA SER A 159 10.13 -17.07 15.93
C SER A 159 10.47 -16.25 14.67
N ALA A 160 11.49 -16.65 13.92
CA ALA A 160 11.86 -15.98 12.66
C ALA A 160 10.75 -16.11 11.61
N TRP A 161 10.20 -17.31 11.44
CA TRP A 161 9.06 -17.53 10.54
C TRP A 161 7.83 -16.75 10.99
N ILE A 162 7.56 -16.71 12.30
CA ILE A 162 6.43 -15.98 12.89
C ILE A 162 6.54 -14.49 12.58
N ASP A 163 7.71 -13.90 12.78
CA ASP A 163 7.94 -12.47 12.51
C ASP A 163 7.77 -12.17 11.01
N ASP A 164 8.32 -13.00 10.13
CA ASP A 164 8.16 -12.85 8.69
C ASP A 164 6.71 -12.98 8.24
N PHE A 165 5.98 -13.95 8.79
CA PHE A 165 4.56 -14.19 8.54
C PHE A 165 3.70 -12.98 8.93
N TYR A 166 3.86 -12.43 10.13
CA TYR A 166 3.10 -11.24 10.55
C TYR A 166 3.52 -9.98 9.79
N ARG A 167 4.79 -9.86 9.38
CA ARG A 167 5.24 -8.76 8.49
C ARG A 167 4.52 -8.81 7.14
N CYS A 168 4.19 -10.02 6.66
CA CYS A 168 3.46 -10.21 5.41
C CYS A 168 1.99 -9.81 5.45
N LEU A 169 1.37 -9.80 6.63
CA LEU A 169 -0.03 -9.37 6.71
C LEU A 169 -0.13 -7.88 6.35
N PRO A 170 -1.10 -7.48 5.49
CA PRO A 170 -1.31 -6.09 5.14
C PRO A 170 -1.73 -5.32 6.39
N ALA A 171 -1.01 -4.23 6.69
CA ALA A 171 -1.54 -3.18 7.55
C ALA A 171 -2.26 -2.17 6.65
N SER A 172 -3.45 -1.76 7.05
CA SER A 172 -3.96 -0.46 6.63
C SER A 172 -3.15 0.58 7.38
N ASP A 173 -2.00 0.94 6.84
CA ASP A 173 -1.45 2.23 7.19
C ASP A 173 -2.35 3.24 6.47
N ALA A 174 -2.89 4.25 7.18
CA ALA A 174 -3.64 5.32 6.53
C ALA A 174 -2.85 5.92 5.34
N PHE A 175 -1.52 5.84 5.41
CA PHE A 175 -0.59 6.18 4.34
C PHE A 175 -0.72 5.32 3.07
N THR A 176 -1.02 4.01 3.13
CA THR A 176 -1.21 3.19 1.93
C THR A 176 -2.50 3.55 1.20
N ILE A 177 -3.57 3.83 1.96
CA ILE A 177 -4.82 4.33 1.38
C ILE A 177 -4.61 5.72 0.79
N ILE A 178 -3.91 6.62 1.48
CA ILE A 178 -3.59 7.96 0.98
C ILE A 178 -2.73 7.89 -0.28
N THR A 179 -1.69 7.04 -0.34
CA THR A 179 -0.85 6.91 -1.53
C THR A 179 -1.63 6.30 -2.70
N LEU A 180 -2.46 5.28 -2.48
CA LEU A 180 -3.33 4.72 -3.51
C LEU A 180 -4.35 5.76 -4.03
N LEU A 181 -4.93 6.57 -3.14
CA LEU A 181 -5.82 7.66 -3.52
C LEU A 181 -5.08 8.73 -4.33
N LEU A 182 -3.88 9.14 -3.92
CA LEU A 182 -3.06 10.09 -4.66
C LEU A 182 -2.67 9.56 -6.04
N VAL A 183 -2.26 8.29 -6.13
CA VAL A 183 -1.94 7.62 -7.39
C VAL A 183 -3.17 7.55 -8.29
N PHE A 184 -4.34 7.19 -7.75
CA PHE A 184 -5.59 7.16 -8.50
C PHE A 184 -6.00 8.56 -9.00
N LEU A 185 -5.82 9.60 -8.18
CA LEU A 185 -6.04 11.00 -8.56
C LEU A 185 -5.07 11.43 -9.68
N LEU A 186 -3.79 11.08 -9.58
CA LEU A 186 -2.79 11.34 -10.62
C LEU A 186 -3.11 10.60 -11.93
N ILE A 187 -3.49 9.33 -11.86
CA ILE A 187 -3.92 8.55 -13.03
C ILE A 187 -5.14 9.22 -13.68
N LYS A 188 -6.17 9.60 -12.91
CA LYS A 188 -7.34 10.29 -13.47
C LYS A 188 -7.00 11.66 -14.05
N TYR A 189 -6.09 12.41 -13.42
CA TYR A 189 -5.61 13.69 -13.93
C TYR A 189 -4.90 13.51 -15.28
N VAL A 190 -4.05 12.50 -15.42
CA VAL A 190 -3.33 12.19 -16.67
C VAL A 190 -4.24 11.55 -17.73
N SER A 191 -5.18 10.68 -17.34
CA SER A 191 -6.12 10.01 -18.25
C SER A 191 -7.15 10.97 -18.86
N LYS A 192 -7.52 12.05 -18.16
CA LYS A 192 -8.33 13.13 -18.74
C LYS A 192 -7.61 13.87 -19.88
N GLY A 193 -6.29 13.73 -20.02
CA GLY A 193 -5.50 14.30 -21.11
C GLY A 193 -5.49 13.50 -22.42
N LYS A 194 -6.15 12.33 -22.50
CA LYS A 194 -6.06 11.44 -23.68
C LYS A 194 -7.42 11.01 -24.25
N LYS A 195 -8.29 11.95 -24.65
CA LYS A 195 -9.32 11.71 -25.68
C LYS A 195 -9.54 12.95 -26.58
N LYS A 196 -8.80 13.00 -27.69
CA LYS A 196 -9.19 13.35 -29.08
C LYS A 196 -7.92 13.62 -29.94
N ARG A 197 -7.80 13.01 -31.12
CA ARG A 197 -6.87 13.34 -32.23
C ARG A 197 -7.68 13.43 -33.55
N PRO A 198 -7.20 14.03 -34.66
CA PRO A 198 -6.60 15.37 -34.83
C PRO A 198 -7.16 16.14 -36.09
N LYS A 199 -6.97 17.47 -36.17
CA LYS A 199 -6.81 18.31 -37.40
C LYS A 199 -6.23 19.70 -36.99
N PRO A 200 -5.60 20.49 -37.90
CA PRO A 200 -4.22 20.98 -37.70
C PRO A 200 -4.07 22.41 -37.10
N VAL A 201 -2.91 22.59 -36.46
CA VAL A 201 -2.14 23.83 -36.20
C VAL A 201 -2.86 24.96 -35.44
N THR A 202 -2.51 25.10 -34.15
CA THR A 202 -1.89 26.32 -33.59
C THR A 202 -1.16 25.90 -32.31
N GLN A 203 0.11 26.30 -32.23
CA GLN A 203 1.15 25.76 -31.36
C GLN A 203 0.83 25.93 -29.86
N SER A 204 0.99 24.83 -29.14
CA SER A 204 0.58 24.55 -27.79
C SER A 204 1.30 25.36 -26.71
N LYS A 205 0.53 25.91 -25.77
CA LYS A 205 0.94 26.12 -24.38
C LYS A 205 1.32 24.76 -23.78
N GLU A 206 2.56 24.61 -23.33
CA GLU A 206 2.92 23.55 -22.40
C GLU A 206 3.66 24.18 -21.21
N ILE A 207 2.96 24.27 -20.09
CA ILE A 207 3.51 24.59 -18.77
C ILE A 207 3.99 23.26 -18.20
N THR A 208 5.29 22.99 -18.30
CA THR A 208 5.98 21.96 -17.51
C THR A 208 6.49 22.60 -16.23
N THR A 209 5.66 22.65 -15.19
CA THR A 209 6.07 23.07 -13.84
C THR A 209 6.84 21.93 -13.19
N TRP A 210 8.14 21.94 -13.39
CA TRP A 210 9.12 21.40 -12.46
C TRP A 210 10.10 22.53 -12.13
N SER A 211 10.46 22.65 -10.86
CA SER A 211 11.38 23.63 -10.25
C SER A 211 10.88 25.09 -10.24
N GLY A 212 11.08 25.80 -9.13
CA GLY A 212 10.65 27.19 -8.87
C GLY A 212 11.31 28.24 -9.76
N LEU A 213 11.31 28.03 -11.07
CA LEU A 213 11.85 28.91 -12.11
C LEU A 213 10.70 29.57 -12.86
N TYR A 214 10.70 30.90 -12.83
CA TYR A 214 9.80 31.72 -13.61
C TYR A 214 10.20 31.69 -15.10
N ARG A 215 9.25 31.43 -15.99
CA ARG A 215 9.48 31.44 -17.45
C ARG A 215 9.03 32.78 -18.03
N PHE A 216 9.98 33.56 -18.52
CA PHE A 216 9.71 34.79 -19.25
C PHE A 216 9.27 34.49 -20.68
N SER A 217 8.26 35.21 -21.17
CA SER A 217 7.90 35.24 -22.58
C SER A 217 8.94 36.01 -23.40
N LYS A 218 9.00 35.75 -24.72
CA LYS A 218 9.89 36.48 -25.62
C LYS A 218 9.65 38.00 -25.55
N ALA A 219 8.40 38.44 -25.47
CA ALA A 219 8.06 39.85 -25.37
C ALA A 219 8.59 40.49 -24.08
N GLU A 220 8.53 39.81 -22.94
CA GLU A 220 9.08 40.30 -21.68
C GLU A 220 10.60 40.47 -21.74
N ILE A 221 11.28 39.48 -22.32
CA ILE A 221 12.73 39.55 -22.53
C ILE A 221 13.11 40.72 -23.46
N GLU A 222 12.40 40.88 -24.57
CA GLU A 222 12.65 41.99 -25.51
C GLU A 222 12.40 43.36 -24.86
N ASN A 223 11.35 43.51 -24.07
CA ASN A 223 11.08 44.74 -23.33
C ASN A 223 12.16 45.01 -22.28
N ALA A 224 12.63 43.97 -21.58
CA ALA A 224 13.68 44.12 -20.57
C ALA A 224 15.01 44.57 -21.17
N ILE A 225 15.39 44.05 -22.34
CA ILE A 225 16.63 44.43 -23.04
C ILE A 225 16.52 45.84 -23.64
N ASN A 226 15.34 46.23 -24.12
CA ASN A 226 15.12 47.52 -24.79
C ASN A 226 14.69 48.66 -23.83
N HIS A 227 14.72 48.43 -22.52
CA HIS A 227 14.29 49.43 -21.52
C HIS A 227 14.97 50.80 -21.68
N SER A 228 16.26 50.84 -22.03
CA SER A 228 17.02 52.08 -22.23
C SER A 228 16.96 52.66 -23.67
N LYS A 229 16.02 52.18 -24.52
CA LYS A 229 15.93 52.47 -25.97
C LYS A 229 17.18 52.08 -26.81
N VAL A 230 18.23 51.59 -26.15
CA VAL A 230 19.47 51.11 -26.74
C VAL A 230 19.78 49.74 -26.14
N ARG A 231 20.02 48.75 -26.98
CA ARG A 231 20.49 47.42 -26.55
C ARG A 231 21.96 47.50 -26.16
N LYS A 232 22.27 47.18 -24.91
CA LYS A 232 23.67 47.13 -24.43
C LYS A 232 24.14 45.69 -24.34
N SER A 233 25.01 45.29 -25.27
CA SER A 233 25.76 44.02 -25.17
C SER A 233 26.80 44.14 -24.06
N LEU A 234 26.83 43.14 -23.17
CA LEU A 234 27.79 43.00 -22.08
C LEU A 234 28.96 42.09 -22.47
N GLY A 235 28.78 41.23 -23.48
CA GLY A 235 29.81 40.32 -23.95
C GLY A 235 29.29 39.28 -24.94
N ARG A 236 30.18 38.75 -25.77
CA ARG A 236 29.88 37.76 -26.83
C ARG A 236 30.84 36.56 -26.73
N GLY A 237 30.32 35.36 -26.91
CA GLY A 237 31.10 34.12 -26.95
C GLY A 237 30.52 33.11 -27.95
N SER A 238 31.12 31.91 -28.01
CA SER A 238 30.72 30.85 -28.95
C SER A 238 29.25 30.45 -28.83
N ALA A 239 28.76 30.32 -27.59
CA ALA A 239 27.39 29.93 -27.30
C ALA A 239 26.35 31.07 -27.51
N GLY A 240 26.77 32.32 -27.74
CA GLY A 240 25.84 33.43 -27.93
C GLY A 240 26.29 34.78 -27.34
N GLU A 241 25.33 35.67 -27.13
CA GLU A 241 25.56 37.05 -26.69
C GLU A 241 24.80 37.37 -25.40
N VAL A 242 25.41 38.16 -24.51
CA VAL A 242 24.81 38.57 -23.23
C VAL A 242 24.44 40.04 -23.29
N TYR A 243 23.20 40.38 -22.95
CA TYR A 243 22.70 41.75 -22.91
C TYR A 243 22.38 42.17 -21.48
N LYS A 244 22.49 43.48 -21.21
CA LYS A 244 21.92 44.07 -19.99
C LYS A 244 20.41 44.20 -20.18
N GLY A 245 19.64 43.71 -19.21
CA GLY A 245 18.19 43.91 -19.14
C GLY A 245 17.75 44.54 -17.82
N VAL A 246 16.55 45.13 -17.81
CA VAL A 246 15.86 45.58 -16.60
C VAL A 246 14.45 45.01 -16.61
N LEU A 247 14.12 44.20 -15.60
CA LEU A 247 12.78 43.62 -15.45
C LEU A 247 11.73 44.70 -15.11
N PRO A 248 10.42 44.45 -15.30
CA PRO A 248 9.37 45.39 -14.89
C PRO A 248 9.43 45.77 -13.40
N SER A 249 10.03 44.93 -12.56
CA SER A 249 10.29 45.22 -11.15
C SER A 249 11.40 46.27 -10.91
N GLY A 250 12.10 46.72 -11.95
CA GLY A 250 13.29 47.57 -11.85
C GLY A 250 14.60 46.80 -11.60
N GLN A 251 14.54 45.47 -11.43
CA GLN A 251 15.72 44.66 -11.20
C GLN A 251 16.60 44.55 -12.46
N ALA A 252 17.88 44.91 -12.33
CA ALA A 252 18.87 44.73 -13.39
C ALA A 252 19.29 43.24 -13.50
N VAL A 253 19.33 42.73 -14.72
CA VAL A 253 19.63 41.33 -15.03
C VAL A 253 20.57 41.21 -16.25
N ALA A 254 21.24 40.07 -16.38
CA ALA A 254 21.99 39.70 -17.57
C ALA A 254 21.21 38.63 -18.36
N ILE A 255 20.94 38.89 -19.63
CA ILE A 255 20.14 38.01 -20.49
C ILE A 255 21.05 37.42 -21.56
N LYS A 256 21.28 36.10 -21.51
CA LYS A 256 22.11 35.39 -22.51
C LYS A 256 21.22 34.84 -23.63
N HIS A 257 21.38 35.39 -24.83
CA HIS A 257 20.78 34.89 -26.05
C HIS A 257 21.66 33.78 -26.64
N ILE A 258 21.17 32.54 -26.62
CA ILE A 258 21.86 31.40 -27.23
C ILE A 258 21.55 31.36 -28.72
N HIS A 259 22.58 31.38 -29.56
CA HIS A 259 22.40 31.18 -30.99
C HIS A 259 22.08 29.72 -31.28
N LYS A 260 21.12 29.46 -32.18
CA LYS A 260 20.81 28.10 -32.61
C LYS A 260 21.83 27.64 -33.66
N SER A 261 22.95 27.08 -33.22
CA SER A 261 23.88 26.34 -34.09
C SER A 261 23.62 24.84 -33.98
N ASN A 262 23.72 24.12 -35.09
CA ASN A 262 23.71 22.65 -35.11
C ASN A 262 25.15 22.12 -34.92
N SER A 263 25.83 22.53 -33.86
CA SER A 263 27.17 22.01 -33.54
C SER A 263 27.23 21.57 -32.08
N CYS A 264 27.53 20.29 -31.89
CA CYS A 264 27.77 19.67 -30.60
C CYS A 264 29.15 20.14 -30.13
N ASP A 265 29.20 21.15 -29.24
CA ASP A 265 30.45 21.57 -28.62
C ASP A 265 30.81 20.55 -27.53
N SER A 266 31.87 19.76 -27.78
CA SER A 266 32.54 18.95 -26.78
C SER A 266 33.41 19.83 -25.89
N PHE A 267 33.14 19.87 -24.59
CA PHE A 267 34.06 20.45 -23.62
C PHE A 267 35.25 19.50 -23.43
N GLN A 268 36.43 19.94 -23.84
CA GLN A 268 37.70 19.45 -23.29
C GLN A 268 38.35 20.60 -22.52
N GLY A 269 38.66 20.31 -21.26
CA GLY A 269 39.24 21.19 -20.26
C GLY A 269 39.13 20.52 -18.92
#